data_AF-A0A0R1U3F1-F1
#
_entry.id   AF-A0A0R1U3F1-F1
#
_cell.length_a   1.000
_cell.length_b   1.000
_cell.length_c   1.000
_cell.angle_alpha   90.00
_cell.angle_beta   90.00
_cell.angle_gamma   90.00
#
_symmetry.space_group_name_H-M   'P 1'
#
loop_
_entity.id
_entity.type
_entity.pdbx_description
1 polymer ?
#
loop_
_entity_poly.entity_id
_entity_poly.type
_entity_poly.pdbx_seq_one_letter_code
_entity_poly.pdbx_strand_id
1 'polypeptide(L)'
;MDAGKQIQADAETITNLYSNLESRIFTEIIKVLQRGKYADVTADNVLQWQAKQLADAGMLFDGVIKLLAEYDHLDPDYIRQTLQDDGYQIMDEVSQELQEHGRPAQPISDELTNTLDSAVRQTTDTLNNIINQTLLSRNLGVNPAMRAYQEILKRSTVATVSGLKTHEQAVKDAIYQQVERGIPLLRDKAGRIWSIEGYTRTVLTTTANRIYNDLRTKRMQEMGQALCVMTSHPNSREACAYIQGHVVNVVPPEDPKFNGKYDSIYNHGYGTPAGTLGINCRHMLIPYTEGVNTNHQPQYDPEEAIKNGKLVQQQRARERAIREAKKRLKVAEELGDEVMVNQTKTLLRARQAKLREFIKQTNADRKVPILTRDYSREKIITRGSKFRTAERELISEKSTRNEFSVNRKLVNTAEFHKRFNELPVRKAARESLYKQSIKMLEHRDGTAYEDIVAIDARTGKVIAKNDTYEHRFQSGFTNADAQLLNTYPGRIILLHNHPGSTRPSSADLISLHKHNAVATAVVGHDGSIRLVKDDYRLVGIEAKYLKWYNYYRKDLAETQQLAEIHAMNQIYKEVPIYGTRFNQTR
;
A
#
# COMPACT_ATOMS: atom_id res chain seq x y z
N MET A 1 -12.99 -8.33 -2.78
CA MET A 1 -12.15 -8.17 -3.99
C MET A 1 -11.12 -9.29 -3.93
N ASP A 2 -10.89 -10.03 -5.02
CA ASP A 2 -9.82 -11.06 -5.11
C ASP A 2 -8.48 -10.46 -4.65
N ALA A 3 -7.77 -11.12 -3.72
CA ALA A 3 -6.56 -10.59 -3.10
C ALA A 3 -5.46 -10.29 -4.13
N GLY A 4 -5.44 -11.01 -5.26
CA GLY A 4 -4.53 -10.73 -6.37
C GLY A 4 -4.82 -9.39 -7.07
N LYS A 5 -6.09 -9.00 -7.18
CA LYS A 5 -6.46 -7.68 -7.70
C LYS A 5 -6.15 -6.57 -6.71
N GLN A 6 -6.33 -6.84 -5.41
CA GLN A 6 -6.06 -5.88 -4.35
C GLN A 6 -4.57 -5.47 -4.32
N ILE A 7 -3.64 -6.43 -4.26
CA ILE A 7 -2.21 -6.14 -4.20
C ILE A 7 -1.70 -5.40 -5.45
N GLN A 8 -2.29 -5.68 -6.63
CA GLN A 8 -1.98 -4.96 -7.87
C GLN A 8 -2.47 -3.51 -7.82
N ALA A 9 -3.69 -3.28 -7.32
CA ALA A 9 -4.26 -1.95 -7.18
C ALA A 9 -3.47 -1.09 -6.17
N ASP A 10 -3.04 -1.69 -5.06
CA ASP A 10 -2.24 -1.02 -4.04
C ASP A 10 -0.83 -0.72 -4.55
N ALA A 11 -0.18 -1.66 -5.23
CA ALA A 11 1.09 -1.42 -5.91
C ALA A 11 1.00 -0.30 -6.98
N GLU A 12 -0.11 -0.24 -7.73
CA GLU A 12 -0.36 0.84 -8.67
C GLU A 12 -0.58 2.18 -7.97
N THR A 13 -1.29 2.19 -6.84
CA THR A 13 -1.50 3.39 -6.00
C THR A 13 -0.16 3.95 -5.49
N ILE A 14 0.72 3.09 -4.96
CA ILE A 14 2.05 3.50 -4.50
C ILE A 14 2.92 3.98 -5.68
N THR A 15 2.87 3.30 -6.82
CA THR A 15 3.56 3.73 -8.03
C THR A 15 3.13 5.14 -8.47
N ASN A 16 1.83 5.40 -8.37
CA ASN A 16 1.22 6.67 -8.73
C ASN A 16 1.64 7.80 -7.78
N LEU A 17 1.83 7.53 -6.48
CA LEU A 17 2.41 8.48 -5.53
C LEU A 17 3.81 8.92 -5.97
N TYR A 18 4.70 7.98 -6.30
CA TYR A 18 6.05 8.28 -6.79
C TYR A 18 6.07 9.02 -8.13
N SER A 19 5.18 8.67 -9.07
CA SER A 19 5.04 9.40 -10.35
C SER A 19 4.58 10.85 -10.13
N ASN A 20 3.71 11.07 -9.14
CA ASN A 20 3.31 12.42 -8.78
C ASN A 20 4.43 13.21 -8.08
N LEU A 21 5.20 12.57 -7.18
CA LEU A 21 6.40 13.17 -6.60
C LEU A 21 7.38 13.62 -7.70
N GLU A 22 7.69 12.76 -8.67
CA GLU A 22 8.54 13.10 -9.83
C GLU A 22 8.00 14.32 -10.57
N SER A 23 6.69 14.36 -10.83
CA SER A 23 6.03 15.49 -11.49
C SER A 23 6.11 16.79 -10.68
N ARG A 24 6.03 16.72 -9.33
CA ARG A 24 6.15 17.90 -8.46
C ARG A 24 7.58 18.40 -8.37
N ILE A 25 8.56 17.49 -8.41
CA ILE A 25 9.99 17.85 -8.49
C ILE A 25 10.23 18.68 -9.76
N PHE A 26 9.67 18.29 -10.91
CA PHE A 26 9.76 19.11 -12.13
C PHE A 26 9.15 20.50 -11.97
N THR A 27 8.01 20.61 -11.29
CA THR A 27 7.42 21.93 -11.00
C THR A 27 8.34 22.79 -10.12
N GLU A 28 9.05 22.21 -9.14
CA GLU A 28 10.03 22.96 -8.34
C GLU A 28 11.26 23.38 -9.15
N ILE A 29 11.75 22.50 -10.05
CA ILE A 29 12.81 22.83 -11.02
C ILE A 29 12.41 24.04 -11.86
N ILE A 30 11.20 24.03 -12.43
CA ILE A 30 10.68 25.12 -13.27
C ILE A 30 10.60 26.44 -12.48
N LYS A 31 10.10 26.41 -11.24
CA LYS A 31 10.04 27.60 -10.38
C LYS A 31 11.42 28.21 -10.13
N VAL A 32 12.42 27.37 -9.84
CA VAL A 32 13.79 27.85 -9.58
C VAL A 32 14.38 28.47 -10.84
N LEU A 33 14.20 27.83 -12.01
CA LEU A 33 14.63 28.39 -13.30
C LEU A 33 13.96 29.75 -13.58
N GLN A 34 12.64 29.86 -13.39
CA GLN A 34 11.89 31.10 -13.64
C GLN A 34 12.36 32.27 -12.76
N ARG A 35 12.72 32.00 -11.49
CA ARG A 35 13.33 33.01 -10.60
C ARG A 35 14.66 33.54 -11.14
N GLY A 36 15.39 32.70 -11.87
CA GLY A 36 16.62 33.05 -12.57
C GLY A 36 16.46 34.03 -13.72
N LYS A 37 15.23 34.40 -14.11
CA LYS A 37 14.92 35.32 -15.23
C LYS A 37 15.65 34.95 -16.53
N TYR A 38 15.58 33.68 -16.92
CA TYR A 38 16.26 33.16 -18.12
C TYR A 38 15.82 33.81 -19.45
N ALA A 39 14.74 34.58 -19.47
CA ALA A 39 14.29 35.27 -20.69
C ALA A 39 15.26 36.39 -21.13
N ASP A 40 15.94 37.03 -20.18
CA ASP A 40 16.81 38.19 -20.44
C ASP A 40 18.28 37.80 -20.70
N VAL A 41 18.56 36.50 -20.79
CA VAL A 41 19.92 35.95 -20.89
C VAL A 41 20.33 35.81 -22.36
N THR A 42 21.56 36.18 -22.66
CA THR A 42 22.18 36.13 -23.99
C THR A 42 23.40 35.21 -23.98
N ALA A 43 24.00 34.97 -25.15
CA ALA A 43 25.23 34.20 -25.26
C ALA A 43 26.39 34.80 -24.45
N ASP A 44 26.40 36.13 -24.25
CA ASP A 44 27.48 36.83 -23.56
C ASP A 44 27.47 36.62 -22.04
N ASN A 45 26.29 36.44 -21.45
CA ASN A 45 26.11 36.34 -19.99
C ASN A 45 25.60 34.97 -19.51
N VAL A 46 25.34 34.02 -20.41
CA VAL A 46 24.78 32.70 -20.07
C VAL A 46 25.66 31.88 -19.11
N LEU A 47 26.98 32.02 -19.16
CA LEU A 47 27.89 31.35 -18.22
C LEU A 47 27.77 31.93 -16.80
N GLN A 48 27.63 33.25 -16.69
CA GLN A 48 27.39 33.92 -15.40
C GLN A 48 26.03 33.54 -14.84
N TRP A 49 25.00 33.50 -15.70
CA TRP A 49 23.67 33.03 -15.33
C TRP A 49 23.70 31.59 -14.82
N GLN A 50 24.39 30.69 -15.53
CA GLN A 50 24.53 29.29 -15.13
C GLN A 50 25.22 29.15 -13.76
N ALA A 51 26.30 29.90 -13.52
CA ALA A 51 26.98 29.91 -12.23
C ALA A 51 26.07 30.39 -11.09
N LYS A 52 25.29 31.45 -11.33
CA LYS A 52 24.30 31.96 -10.36
C LYS A 52 23.21 30.93 -10.06
N GLN A 53 22.67 30.28 -11.09
CA GLN A 53 21.67 29.22 -10.93
C GLN A 53 22.20 28.03 -10.11
N LEU A 54 23.46 27.63 -10.33
CA LEU A 54 24.10 26.59 -9.53
C LEU A 54 24.29 27.01 -8.07
N ALA A 55 24.62 28.28 -7.80
CA ALA A 55 24.70 28.81 -6.44
C ALA A 55 23.32 28.82 -5.75
N ASP A 56 22.25 29.11 -6.49
CA ASP A 56 20.87 29.14 -6.00
C ASP A 56 20.21 27.74 -5.93
N ALA A 57 20.91 26.67 -6.30
CA ALA A 57 20.39 25.30 -6.32
C ALA A 57 19.90 24.80 -4.94
N GLY A 58 20.39 25.41 -3.84
CA GLY A 58 19.88 25.15 -2.49
C GLY A 58 18.37 25.38 -2.36
N MET A 59 17.79 26.33 -3.11
CA MET A 59 16.34 26.56 -3.09
C MET A 59 15.55 25.38 -3.66
N LEU A 60 16.09 24.71 -4.69
CA LEU A 60 15.48 23.50 -5.23
C LEU A 60 15.52 22.39 -4.18
N PHE A 61 16.61 22.28 -3.40
CA PHE A 61 16.75 21.27 -2.37
C PHE A 61 15.69 21.46 -1.29
N ASP A 62 15.55 22.68 -0.78
CA ASP A 62 14.54 23.01 0.24
C ASP A 62 13.11 22.76 -0.28
N GLY A 63 12.86 23.02 -1.56
CA GLY A 63 11.59 22.68 -2.22
C GLY A 63 11.34 21.17 -2.22
N VAL A 64 12.32 20.37 -2.63
CA VAL A 64 12.23 18.90 -2.64
C VAL A 64 12.06 18.31 -1.25
N ILE A 65 12.74 18.84 -0.22
CA ILE A 65 12.55 18.42 1.17
C ILE A 65 11.12 18.67 1.64
N LYS A 66 10.56 19.84 1.34
CA LYS A 66 9.15 20.14 1.65
C LYS A 66 8.20 19.19 0.92
N LEU A 67 8.48 18.89 -0.36
CA LEU A 67 7.69 17.91 -1.10
C LEU A 67 7.71 16.55 -0.41
N LEU A 68 8.87 16.03 -0.02
CA LEU A 68 8.96 14.73 0.65
C LEU A 68 8.21 14.71 1.98
N ALA A 69 8.28 15.80 2.75
CA ALA A 69 7.56 15.92 4.02
C ALA A 69 6.03 15.95 3.86
N GLU A 70 5.50 16.27 2.68
CA GLU A 70 4.05 16.28 2.41
C GLU A 70 3.49 14.91 1.96
N TYR A 71 4.34 13.90 1.70
CA TYR A 71 3.90 12.59 1.24
C TYR A 71 3.98 11.54 2.35
N ASP A 72 3.04 11.59 3.30
CA ASP A 72 2.93 10.60 4.38
C ASP A 72 2.81 9.16 3.83
N HIS A 73 2.16 8.96 2.67
CA HIS A 73 2.02 7.64 2.03
C HIS A 73 3.27 7.15 1.27
N LEU A 74 4.36 7.93 1.26
CA LEU A 74 5.68 7.45 0.84
C LEU A 74 6.55 7.04 2.04
N ASP A 75 5.97 7.03 3.24
CA ASP A 75 6.57 6.43 4.44
C ASP A 75 6.83 4.93 4.19
N PRO A 76 8.08 4.47 4.40
CA PRO A 76 8.42 3.06 4.43
C PRO A 76 7.45 2.18 5.22
N ASP A 77 6.98 2.64 6.39
CA ASP A 77 6.09 1.84 7.24
C ASP A 77 4.70 1.65 6.60
N TYR A 78 4.17 2.68 5.91
CA TYR A 78 2.92 2.56 5.14
C TYR A 78 3.03 1.53 4.01
N ILE A 79 4.05 1.66 3.15
CA ILE A 79 4.27 0.73 2.02
C ILE A 79 4.42 -0.70 2.53
N ARG A 80 5.18 -0.88 3.61
CA ARG A 80 5.40 -2.17 4.25
C ARG A 80 4.08 -2.75 4.74
N GLN A 81 3.28 -1.98 5.46
CA GLN A 81 2.01 -2.43 6.01
C GLN A 81 1.03 -2.82 4.91
N THR A 82 0.87 -2.01 3.87
CA THR A 82 -0.05 -2.30 2.76
C THR A 82 0.27 -3.64 2.11
N LEU A 83 1.53 -3.85 1.73
CA LEU A 83 1.94 -5.10 1.07
C LEU A 83 1.92 -6.32 2.01
N GLN A 84 2.16 -6.12 3.31
CA GLN A 84 2.00 -7.18 4.31
C GLN A 84 0.53 -7.59 4.47
N ASP A 85 -0.37 -6.62 4.62
CA ASP A 85 -1.80 -6.88 4.80
C ASP A 85 -2.37 -7.62 3.58
N ASP A 86 -1.98 -7.21 2.37
CA ASP A 86 -2.37 -7.91 1.14
C ASP A 86 -1.78 -9.34 1.09
N GLY A 87 -0.53 -9.51 1.54
CA GLY A 87 0.12 -10.81 1.64
C GLY A 87 -0.61 -11.78 2.59
N TYR A 88 -1.04 -11.30 3.75
CA TYR A 88 -1.86 -12.11 4.68
C TYR A 88 -3.20 -12.49 4.07
N GLN A 89 -3.87 -11.54 3.40
CA GLN A 89 -5.14 -11.83 2.72
C GLN A 89 -4.99 -12.91 1.65
N ILE A 90 -3.89 -12.91 0.89
CA ILE A 90 -3.58 -13.96 -0.10
C ILE A 90 -3.46 -15.32 0.58
N MET A 91 -2.73 -15.41 1.69
CA MET A 91 -2.54 -16.67 2.42
C MET A 91 -3.86 -17.19 3.00
N ASP A 92 -4.70 -16.31 3.53
CA ASP A 92 -6.02 -16.65 4.06
C ASP A 92 -6.95 -17.16 2.95
N GLU A 93 -7.02 -16.45 1.82
CA GLU A 93 -7.85 -16.83 0.67
C GLU A 93 -7.47 -18.22 0.13
N VAL A 94 -6.18 -18.49 -0.03
CA VAL A 94 -5.68 -19.80 -0.48
C VAL A 94 -5.99 -20.90 0.56
N SER A 95 -5.86 -20.58 1.85
CA SER A 95 -6.19 -21.54 2.91
C SER A 95 -7.66 -21.91 2.90
N GLN A 96 -8.55 -20.95 2.65
CA GLN A 96 -9.99 -21.18 2.55
C GLN A 96 -10.33 -22.03 1.32
N GLU A 97 -9.78 -21.69 0.15
CA GLU A 97 -9.99 -22.44 -1.09
C GLU A 97 -9.56 -23.92 -0.93
N LEU A 98 -8.42 -24.17 -0.29
CA LEU A 98 -7.95 -25.54 -0.05
C LEU A 98 -8.85 -26.30 0.93
N GLN A 99 -9.42 -25.63 1.94
CA GLN A 99 -10.36 -26.24 2.89
C GLN A 99 -11.68 -26.62 2.21
N GLU A 100 -12.20 -25.77 1.34
CA GLU A 100 -13.38 -26.07 0.51
C GLU A 100 -13.13 -27.29 -0.40
N HIS A 101 -11.88 -27.54 -0.77
CA HIS A 101 -11.43 -28.74 -1.51
C HIS A 101 -11.06 -29.93 -0.61
N GLY A 102 -11.44 -29.90 0.67
CA GLY A 102 -11.27 -31.02 1.61
C GLY A 102 -9.88 -31.13 2.26
N ARG A 103 -9.02 -30.12 2.12
CA ARG A 103 -7.76 -30.07 2.89
C ARG A 103 -8.05 -29.69 4.34
N PRO A 104 -7.37 -30.31 5.32
CA PRO A 104 -7.54 -29.92 6.72
C PRO A 104 -7.06 -28.49 6.94
N ALA A 105 -7.73 -27.76 7.81
CA ALA A 105 -7.27 -26.45 8.26
C ALA A 105 -5.89 -26.59 8.91
N GLN A 106 -4.95 -25.71 8.52
CA GLN A 106 -3.61 -25.63 9.08
C GLN A 106 -3.28 -24.16 9.37
N PRO A 107 -2.55 -23.84 10.46
CA PRO A 107 -2.07 -22.48 10.66
C PRO A 107 -1.10 -22.06 9.54
N ILE A 108 -0.99 -20.76 9.30
CA ILE A 108 0.07 -20.20 8.45
C ILE A 108 1.41 -20.41 9.17
N SER A 109 2.41 -20.94 8.47
CA SER A 109 3.73 -21.20 9.07
C SER A 109 4.51 -19.92 9.32
N ASP A 110 5.44 -19.99 10.28
CA ASP A 110 6.40 -18.91 10.51
C ASP A 110 7.33 -18.72 9.30
N GLU A 111 7.65 -19.78 8.55
CA GLU A 111 8.48 -19.72 7.34
C GLU A 111 7.82 -18.89 6.23
N LEU A 112 6.53 -19.10 6.00
CA LEU A 112 5.77 -18.36 5.00
C LEU A 112 5.59 -16.89 5.40
N THR A 113 5.33 -16.65 6.69
CA THR A 113 5.30 -15.30 7.27
C THR A 113 6.63 -14.58 7.09
N ASN A 114 7.75 -15.26 7.38
CA ASN A 114 9.10 -14.73 7.18
C ASN A 114 9.43 -14.46 5.71
N THR A 115 8.91 -15.28 4.79
CA THR A 115 9.04 -15.07 3.33
C THR A 115 8.36 -13.77 2.93
N LEU A 116 7.11 -13.55 3.36
CA LEU A 116 6.37 -12.30 3.10
C LEU A 116 7.13 -11.10 3.68
N ASP A 117 7.48 -11.15 4.95
CA ASP A 117 8.17 -10.06 5.64
C ASP A 117 9.49 -9.69 4.97
N SER A 118 10.25 -10.70 4.52
CA SER A 118 11.51 -10.47 3.81
C SER A 118 11.30 -9.85 2.44
N ALA A 119 10.30 -10.32 1.67
CA ALA A 119 9.99 -9.78 0.36
C ALA A 119 9.51 -8.32 0.43
N VAL A 120 8.67 -8.00 1.40
CA VAL A 120 8.17 -6.64 1.63
C VAL A 120 9.29 -5.74 2.13
N ARG A 121 10.04 -6.14 3.17
CA ARG A 121 11.16 -5.37 3.71
C ARG A 121 12.19 -5.04 2.62
N GLN A 122 12.59 -6.03 1.82
CA GLN A 122 13.53 -5.81 0.72
C GLN A 122 13.00 -4.74 -0.25
N THR A 123 11.71 -4.78 -0.60
CA THR A 123 11.08 -3.83 -1.52
C THR A 123 11.07 -2.42 -0.92
N THR A 124 10.57 -2.30 0.30
CA THR A 124 10.47 -1.02 1.01
C THR A 124 11.84 -0.39 1.23
N ASP A 125 12.83 -1.16 1.71
CA ASP A 125 14.18 -0.67 1.97
C ASP A 125 14.86 -0.23 0.66
N THR A 126 14.63 -0.97 -0.43
CA THR A 126 15.14 -0.59 -1.76
C THR A 126 14.57 0.75 -2.22
N LEU A 127 13.24 0.94 -2.12
CA LEU A 127 12.60 2.20 -2.50
C LEU A 127 13.08 3.36 -1.62
N ASN A 128 13.16 3.15 -0.31
CA ASN A 128 13.64 4.15 0.64
C ASN A 128 15.09 4.55 0.35
N ASN A 129 15.99 3.59 0.22
CA ASN A 129 17.42 3.84 0.05
C ASN A 129 17.74 4.47 -1.31
N ILE A 130 17.07 4.02 -2.38
CA ILE A 130 17.38 4.48 -3.73
C ILE A 130 16.69 5.81 -4.03
N ILE A 131 15.47 6.04 -3.54
CA ILE A 131 14.69 7.24 -3.88
C ILE A 131 14.72 8.23 -2.73
N ASN A 132 14.17 7.88 -1.57
CA ASN A 132 13.96 8.83 -0.48
C ASN A 132 15.30 9.35 0.03
N GLN A 133 16.25 8.46 0.37
CA GLN A 133 17.56 8.86 0.89
C GLN A 133 18.40 9.63 -0.13
N THR A 134 18.29 9.32 -1.44
CA THR A 134 19.04 10.07 -2.47
C THR A 134 18.44 11.47 -2.69
N LEU A 135 17.12 11.63 -2.61
CA LEU A 135 16.45 12.93 -2.66
C LEU A 135 16.72 13.79 -1.40
N LEU A 136 16.92 13.17 -0.24
CA LEU A 136 17.32 13.84 1.01
C LEU A 136 18.81 14.21 1.04
N SER A 137 19.62 13.64 0.15
CA SER A 137 21.05 13.92 0.11
C SER A 137 21.33 15.36 -0.31
N ARG A 138 22.16 16.07 0.48
CA ARG A 138 22.71 17.38 0.11
C ARG A 138 23.81 17.29 -0.96
N ASN A 139 24.30 16.09 -1.28
CA ASN A 139 25.29 15.92 -2.32
C ASN A 139 24.64 16.09 -3.70
N LEU A 140 24.99 17.17 -4.39
CA LEU A 140 24.45 17.53 -5.71
C LEU A 140 24.67 16.45 -6.78
N GLY A 141 25.80 15.72 -6.71
CA GLY A 141 26.11 14.66 -7.67
C GLY A 141 25.32 13.37 -7.45
N VAL A 142 24.70 13.22 -6.28
CA VAL A 142 23.88 12.05 -5.92
C VAL A 142 22.40 12.36 -6.05
N ASN A 143 21.98 13.56 -5.63
CA ASN A 143 20.59 13.96 -5.59
C ASN A 143 19.98 13.99 -7.00
N PRO A 144 18.97 13.14 -7.30
CA PRO A 144 18.48 12.99 -8.66
C PRO A 144 17.75 14.23 -9.17
N ALA A 145 17.10 15.02 -8.30
CA ALA A 145 16.49 16.29 -8.67
C ALA A 145 17.55 17.33 -9.07
N MET A 146 18.66 17.39 -8.34
CA MET A 146 19.79 18.27 -8.64
C MET A 146 20.46 17.90 -9.95
N ARG A 147 20.66 16.59 -10.21
CA ARG A 147 21.20 16.12 -11.48
C ARG A 147 20.33 16.50 -12.66
N ALA A 148 18.99 16.40 -12.53
CA ALA A 148 18.07 16.86 -13.56
C ALA A 148 18.20 18.36 -13.81
N TYR A 149 18.26 19.17 -12.74
CA TYR A 149 18.45 20.62 -12.83
C TYR A 149 19.78 20.99 -13.50
N GLN A 150 20.90 20.38 -13.09
CA GLN A 150 22.22 20.58 -13.70
C GLN A 150 22.25 20.21 -15.18
N GLU A 151 21.60 19.10 -15.57
CA GLU A 151 21.52 18.69 -16.96
C GLU A 151 20.70 19.67 -17.81
N ILE A 152 19.62 20.24 -17.27
CA ILE A 152 18.85 21.30 -17.93
C ILE A 152 19.73 22.53 -18.16
N LEU A 153 20.41 23.01 -17.11
CA LEU A 153 21.33 24.15 -17.20
C LEU A 153 22.44 23.91 -18.22
N LYS A 154 23.06 22.73 -18.19
CA LYS A 154 24.13 22.37 -19.14
C LYS A 154 23.63 22.39 -20.59
N ARG A 155 22.49 21.76 -20.86
CA ARG A 155 21.90 21.69 -22.21
C ARG A 155 21.50 23.07 -22.72
N SER A 156 20.86 23.88 -21.88
CA SER A 156 20.43 25.21 -22.28
C SER A 156 21.62 26.11 -22.57
N THR A 157 22.63 26.13 -21.70
CA THR A 157 23.87 26.91 -21.90
C THR A 157 24.56 26.55 -23.21
N VAL A 158 24.77 25.26 -23.49
CA VAL A 158 25.41 24.82 -24.74
C VAL A 158 24.61 25.27 -25.97
N ALA A 159 23.29 25.13 -25.94
CA ALA A 159 22.43 25.55 -27.05
C ALA A 159 22.43 27.08 -27.24
N THR A 160 22.48 27.86 -26.16
CA THR A 160 22.58 29.33 -26.23
C THR A 160 23.91 29.78 -26.81
N VAL A 161 25.03 29.21 -26.35
CA VAL A 161 26.37 29.55 -26.85
C VAL A 161 26.51 29.25 -28.35
N SER A 162 25.79 28.25 -28.87
CA SER A 162 25.78 27.95 -30.31
C SER A 162 25.11 29.02 -31.18
N GLY A 163 24.36 29.96 -30.59
CA GLY A 163 23.64 31.01 -31.32
C GLY A 163 22.40 30.53 -32.09
N LEU A 164 22.11 29.22 -32.12
CA LEU A 164 20.98 28.66 -32.86
C LEU A 164 19.60 28.95 -32.24
N LYS A 165 19.56 29.32 -30.95
CA LYS A 165 18.32 29.54 -30.18
C LYS A 165 18.52 30.66 -29.16
N THR A 166 17.44 31.36 -28.82
CA THR A 166 17.45 32.25 -27.65
C THR A 166 17.63 31.42 -26.37
N HIS A 167 18.14 32.02 -25.28
CA HIS A 167 18.30 31.28 -24.03
C HIS A 167 16.97 30.76 -23.49
N GLU A 168 15.90 31.54 -23.62
CA GLU A 168 14.55 31.12 -23.26
C GLU A 168 14.13 29.83 -23.99
N GLN A 169 14.29 29.79 -25.32
CA GLN A 169 13.99 28.61 -26.12
C GLN A 169 14.86 27.41 -25.71
N ALA A 170 16.15 27.66 -25.47
CA ALA A 170 17.10 26.63 -25.05
C ALA A 170 16.74 26.01 -23.69
N VAL A 171 16.29 26.82 -22.72
CA VAL A 171 15.82 26.35 -21.42
C VAL A 171 14.52 25.54 -21.56
N LYS A 172 13.51 26.06 -22.28
CA LYS A 172 12.25 25.33 -22.49
C LYS A 172 12.47 23.97 -23.16
N ASP A 173 13.30 23.93 -24.21
CA ASP A 173 13.65 22.68 -24.89
C ASP A 173 14.38 21.68 -23.97
N ALA A 174 15.32 22.16 -23.16
CA ALA A 174 16.03 21.33 -22.21
C ALA A 174 15.08 20.76 -21.13
N ILE A 175 14.11 21.55 -20.67
CA ILE A 175 13.05 21.10 -19.75
C ILE A 175 12.22 19.99 -20.41
N TYR A 176 11.73 20.18 -21.63
CA TYR A 176 10.93 19.16 -22.33
C TYR A 176 11.70 17.85 -22.52
N GLN A 177 12.97 17.94 -22.94
CA GLN A 177 13.85 16.78 -23.06
C GLN A 177 14.07 16.06 -21.72
N GLN A 178 14.23 16.82 -20.63
CA GLN A 178 14.43 16.24 -19.30
C GLN A 178 13.15 15.58 -18.77
N VAL A 179 11.97 16.17 -19.02
CA VAL A 179 10.67 15.61 -18.64
C VAL A 179 10.45 14.25 -19.31
N GLU A 180 10.77 14.13 -20.59
CA GLU A 180 10.68 12.85 -21.32
C GLU A 180 11.63 11.76 -20.82
N ARG A 181 12.75 12.17 -20.21
CA ARG A 181 13.70 11.25 -19.57
C ARG A 181 13.32 10.95 -18.12
N GLY A 182 12.49 11.78 -17.50
CA GLY A 182 12.18 11.75 -16.08
C GLY A 182 13.33 12.24 -15.19
N ILE A 183 13.15 12.14 -13.88
CA ILE A 183 14.18 12.48 -12.89
C ILE A 183 15.16 11.29 -12.78
N PRO A 184 16.45 11.46 -13.13
CA PRO A 184 17.37 10.33 -13.32
C PRO A 184 17.80 9.76 -11.97
N LEU A 185 17.33 8.56 -11.65
CA LEU A 185 17.57 7.88 -10.38
C LEU A 185 18.89 7.11 -10.40
N LEU A 186 19.00 6.15 -11.31
CA LEU A 186 20.18 5.30 -11.45
C LEU A 186 20.44 4.91 -12.90
N ARG A 187 21.64 4.40 -13.15
CA ARG A 187 22.01 3.80 -14.43
C ARG A 187 22.20 2.29 -14.22
N ASP A 188 21.54 1.47 -15.03
CA ASP A 188 21.73 0.02 -14.96
C ASP A 188 23.02 -0.43 -15.67
N LYS A 189 23.35 -1.72 -15.54
CA LYS A 189 24.53 -2.33 -16.16
C LYS A 189 24.52 -2.24 -17.70
N ALA A 190 23.34 -2.11 -18.31
CA ALA A 190 23.17 -1.92 -19.75
C ALA A 190 23.24 -0.44 -20.17
N GLY A 191 23.56 0.46 -19.23
CA GLY A 191 23.69 1.88 -19.48
C GLY A 191 22.36 2.64 -19.53
N ARG A 192 21.22 2.01 -19.27
CA ARG A 192 19.91 2.65 -19.32
C ARG A 192 19.71 3.50 -18.07
N ILE A 193 19.18 4.71 -18.26
CA ILE A 193 18.83 5.61 -17.17
C ILE A 193 17.40 5.29 -16.74
N TRP A 194 17.24 5.06 -15.44
CA TRP A 194 15.95 4.82 -14.82
C TRP A 194 15.43 6.11 -14.18
N SER A 195 14.18 6.47 -14.46
CA SER A 195 13.49 7.55 -13.76
C SER A 195 12.90 7.05 -12.43
N ILE A 196 12.47 7.95 -11.55
CA ILE A 196 11.75 7.58 -10.31
C ILE A 196 10.49 6.78 -10.68
N GLU A 197 9.65 7.27 -11.58
CA GLU A 197 8.44 6.55 -12.01
C GLU A 197 8.77 5.18 -12.62
N GLY A 198 9.73 5.12 -13.53
CA GLY A 198 10.08 3.90 -14.25
C GLY A 198 10.63 2.81 -13.32
N TYR A 199 11.48 3.22 -12.38
CA TYR A 199 12.06 2.33 -11.38
C TYR A 199 10.99 1.81 -10.40
N THR A 200 10.24 2.72 -9.77
CA THR A 200 9.25 2.33 -8.76
C THR A 200 8.16 1.44 -9.35
N ARG A 201 7.65 1.76 -10.56
CA ARG A 201 6.66 0.92 -11.24
C ARG A 201 7.19 -0.50 -11.46
N THR A 202 8.43 -0.61 -11.89
CA THR A 202 9.06 -1.91 -12.15
C THR A 202 9.20 -2.70 -10.85
N VAL A 203 9.75 -2.09 -9.81
CA VAL A 203 9.95 -2.75 -8.51
C VAL A 203 8.62 -3.18 -7.89
N LEU A 204 7.63 -2.29 -7.79
CA LEU A 204 6.34 -2.59 -7.15
C LEU A 204 5.51 -3.60 -7.93
N THR A 205 5.41 -3.49 -9.26
CA THR A 205 4.70 -4.50 -10.06
C THR A 205 5.38 -5.86 -9.98
N THR A 206 6.73 -5.91 -9.92
CA THR A 206 7.46 -7.16 -9.72
C THR A 206 7.15 -7.76 -8.37
N THR A 207 7.25 -6.95 -7.31
CA THR A 207 7.00 -7.40 -5.93
C THR A 207 5.57 -7.88 -5.76
N ALA A 208 4.56 -7.15 -6.25
CA ALA A 208 3.16 -7.56 -6.15
C ALA A 208 2.89 -8.91 -6.81
N ASN A 209 3.39 -9.10 -8.05
CA ASN A 209 3.27 -10.39 -8.74
C ASN A 209 3.99 -11.51 -7.99
N ARG A 210 5.21 -11.23 -7.49
CA ARG A 210 6.00 -12.22 -6.75
C ARG A 210 5.32 -12.62 -5.44
N ILE A 211 4.90 -11.65 -4.62
CA ILE A 211 4.19 -11.91 -3.35
C ILE A 211 2.94 -12.75 -3.63
N TYR A 212 2.13 -12.36 -4.61
CA TYR A 212 0.93 -13.11 -4.97
C TYR A 212 1.23 -14.56 -5.36
N ASN A 213 2.15 -14.75 -6.33
CA ASN A 213 2.45 -16.09 -6.85
C ASN A 213 3.18 -16.97 -5.83
N ASP A 214 4.20 -16.45 -5.15
CA ASP A 214 5.02 -17.24 -4.24
C ASP A 214 4.26 -17.62 -2.98
N LEU A 215 3.50 -16.69 -2.38
CA LEU A 215 2.72 -17.02 -1.18
C LEU A 215 1.64 -18.05 -1.48
N ARG A 216 0.93 -17.89 -2.60
CA ARG A 216 -0.08 -18.86 -3.02
C ARG A 216 0.55 -20.23 -3.27
N THR A 217 1.64 -20.29 -4.03
CA THR A 217 2.34 -21.55 -4.36
C THR A 217 2.86 -22.25 -3.11
N LYS A 218 3.56 -21.53 -2.24
CA LYS A 218 4.09 -22.09 -0.99
C LYS A 218 2.98 -22.51 -0.03
N ARG A 219 1.89 -21.74 0.08
CA ARG A 219 0.76 -22.09 0.92
C ARG A 219 0.08 -23.38 0.47
N MET A 220 -0.07 -23.56 -0.85
CA MET A 220 -0.53 -24.83 -1.44
C MET A 220 0.39 -25.99 -1.06
N GLN A 221 1.70 -25.83 -1.18
CA GLN A 221 2.69 -26.86 -0.83
C GLN A 221 2.62 -27.24 0.67
N GLU A 222 2.51 -26.27 1.57
CA GLU A 222 2.37 -26.49 3.02
C GLU A 222 1.17 -27.37 3.35
N MET A 223 0.03 -27.10 2.70
CA MET A 223 -1.21 -27.87 2.89
C MET A 223 -1.24 -29.17 2.07
N GLY A 224 -0.11 -29.58 1.50
CA GLY A 224 0.05 -30.86 0.80
C GLY A 224 -0.52 -30.87 -0.62
N GLN A 225 -0.77 -29.72 -1.22
CA GLN A 225 -1.22 -29.59 -2.60
C GLN A 225 -0.02 -29.54 -3.55
N ALA A 226 0.19 -30.62 -4.33
CA ALA A 226 1.30 -30.76 -5.27
C ALA A 226 0.92 -30.51 -6.74
N LEU A 227 -0.38 -30.61 -7.07
CA LEU A 227 -0.90 -30.42 -8.41
C LEU A 227 -1.78 -29.18 -8.50
N CYS A 228 -1.59 -28.38 -9.54
CA CYS A 228 -2.43 -27.24 -9.84
C CYS A 228 -2.76 -27.19 -11.32
N VAL A 229 -3.84 -26.52 -11.69
CA VAL A 229 -4.07 -26.06 -13.06
C VAL A 229 -3.50 -24.66 -13.20
N MET A 230 -2.60 -24.46 -14.16
CA MET A 230 -2.12 -23.13 -14.51
C MET A 230 -3.17 -22.43 -15.37
N THR A 231 -3.54 -21.20 -15.02
CA THR A 231 -4.44 -20.41 -15.86
C THR A 231 -3.86 -20.21 -17.25
N SER A 232 -4.72 -19.85 -18.20
CA SER A 232 -4.34 -19.68 -19.61
C SER A 232 -4.86 -18.35 -20.14
N HIS A 233 -4.10 -17.75 -21.06
CA HIS A 233 -4.52 -16.54 -21.73
C HIS A 233 -3.85 -16.41 -23.12
N PRO A 234 -4.45 -15.69 -24.07
CA PRO A 234 -4.00 -15.71 -25.46
C PRO A 234 -2.69 -14.94 -25.71
N ASN A 235 -2.03 -14.39 -24.69
CA ASN A 235 -0.77 -13.65 -24.80
C ASN A 235 0.24 -14.05 -23.71
N SER A 236 1.07 -15.04 -23.99
CA SER A 236 2.02 -15.60 -23.02
C SER A 236 3.47 -15.38 -23.46
N ARG A 237 4.38 -15.25 -22.52
CA ARG A 237 5.82 -15.37 -22.82
C ARG A 237 6.16 -16.83 -23.12
N GLU A 238 7.30 -17.04 -23.74
CA GLU A 238 7.83 -18.37 -24.11
C GLU A 238 7.81 -19.36 -22.93
N ALA A 239 8.37 -18.97 -21.79
CA ALA A 239 8.41 -19.81 -20.58
C ALA A 239 7.04 -20.16 -19.97
N CYS A 240 5.94 -19.56 -20.44
CA CYS A 240 4.59 -19.92 -19.97
C CYS A 240 3.72 -20.50 -21.08
N ALA A 241 4.07 -20.28 -22.36
CA ALA A 241 3.18 -20.53 -23.48
C ALA A 241 2.82 -22.01 -23.64
N TYR A 242 3.77 -22.91 -23.37
CA TYR A 242 3.60 -24.36 -23.51
C TYR A 242 2.95 -25.01 -22.29
N ILE A 243 3.11 -24.43 -21.09
CA ILE A 243 2.64 -25.03 -19.83
C ILE A 243 1.29 -24.45 -19.37
N GLN A 244 0.91 -23.25 -19.81
CA GLN A 244 -0.38 -22.65 -19.44
C GLN A 244 -1.56 -23.56 -19.82
N GLY A 245 -2.64 -23.50 -19.05
CA GLY A 245 -3.85 -24.28 -19.31
C GLY A 245 -3.74 -25.77 -18.99
N HIS A 246 -2.57 -26.26 -18.57
CA HIS A 246 -2.36 -27.65 -18.19
C HIS A 246 -2.40 -27.84 -16.67
N VAL A 247 -2.62 -29.09 -16.26
CA VAL A 247 -2.30 -29.53 -14.89
C VAL A 247 -0.77 -29.62 -14.78
N VAL A 248 -0.22 -29.06 -13.72
CA VAL A 248 1.21 -28.91 -13.48
C VAL A 248 1.57 -29.32 -12.06
N ASN A 249 2.77 -29.86 -11.89
CA ASN A 249 3.39 -30.02 -10.60
C ASN A 249 3.91 -28.66 -10.11
N VAL A 250 3.55 -28.30 -8.88
CA VAL A 250 4.12 -27.14 -8.18
C VAL A 250 5.32 -27.50 -7.31
N VAL A 251 5.79 -28.74 -7.40
CA VAL A 251 6.98 -29.28 -6.75
C VAL A 251 8.03 -29.69 -7.81
N PRO A 252 9.33 -29.69 -7.48
CA PRO A 252 10.35 -30.18 -8.41
C PRO A 252 10.19 -31.69 -8.66
N PRO A 253 10.73 -32.24 -9.77
CA PRO A 253 10.64 -33.67 -10.10
C PRO A 253 11.18 -34.63 -9.03
N GLU A 254 12.00 -34.12 -8.10
CA GLU A 254 12.70 -34.89 -7.08
C GLU A 254 11.91 -34.94 -5.76
N ASP A 255 10.82 -34.18 -5.67
CA ASP A 255 9.91 -34.21 -4.53
C ASP A 255 9.10 -35.53 -4.55
N PRO A 256 8.96 -36.24 -3.42
CA PRO A 256 8.16 -37.47 -3.34
C PRO A 256 6.69 -37.30 -3.74
N LYS A 257 6.15 -36.07 -3.72
CA LYS A 257 4.77 -35.75 -4.13
C LYS A 257 4.65 -35.47 -5.63
N PHE A 258 5.75 -35.48 -6.37
CA PHE A 258 5.75 -35.28 -7.82
C PHE A 258 4.94 -36.37 -8.53
N ASN A 259 4.08 -35.97 -9.46
CA ASN A 259 3.34 -36.88 -10.31
C ASN A 259 3.89 -36.83 -11.74
N GLY A 260 4.50 -37.93 -12.19
CA GLY A 260 5.12 -38.06 -13.51
C GLY A 260 4.17 -37.97 -14.71
N LYS A 261 2.86 -37.92 -14.50
CA LYS A 261 1.87 -37.65 -15.56
C LYS A 261 1.88 -36.20 -16.03
N TYR A 262 2.35 -35.27 -15.20
CA TYR A 262 2.26 -33.83 -15.45
C TYR A 262 3.63 -33.18 -15.46
N ASP A 263 3.80 -32.11 -16.24
CA ASP A 263 5.03 -31.33 -16.24
C ASP A 263 5.17 -30.49 -14.95
N SER A 264 6.37 -30.04 -14.62
CA SER A 264 6.64 -29.19 -13.45
C SER A 264 6.88 -27.74 -13.82
N ILE A 265 6.38 -26.80 -13.01
CA ILE A 265 6.68 -25.37 -13.18
C ILE A 265 8.19 -25.07 -13.11
N TYR A 266 8.97 -25.93 -12.44
CA TYR A 266 10.42 -25.80 -12.33
C TYR A 266 11.13 -26.03 -13.66
N ASN A 267 10.58 -26.89 -14.53
CA ASN A 267 11.08 -27.10 -15.89
C ASN A 267 10.90 -25.87 -16.79
N HIS A 268 10.04 -24.93 -16.35
CA HIS A 268 9.74 -23.67 -17.03
C HIS A 268 10.37 -22.46 -16.33
N GLY A 269 11.44 -22.70 -15.56
CA GLY A 269 12.27 -21.65 -14.95
C GLY A 269 11.61 -20.92 -13.78
N TYR A 270 10.65 -21.55 -13.10
CA TYR A 270 10.12 -21.03 -11.83
C TYR A 270 11.26 -20.66 -10.87
N GLY A 271 11.12 -19.55 -10.15
CA GLY A 271 12.17 -18.98 -9.30
C GLY A 271 13.13 -18.03 -10.02
N THR A 272 13.10 -17.95 -11.36
CA THR A 272 13.86 -16.94 -12.12
C THR A 272 12.96 -15.79 -12.56
N PRO A 273 13.50 -14.57 -12.79
CA PRO A 273 12.69 -13.46 -13.30
C PRO A 273 12.03 -13.79 -14.65
N ALA A 274 12.76 -14.46 -15.56
CA ALA A 274 12.30 -14.72 -16.93
C ALA A 274 11.43 -15.98 -17.07
N GLY A 275 11.53 -16.95 -16.15
CA GLY A 275 10.73 -18.18 -16.15
C GLY A 275 9.37 -18.02 -15.48
N THR A 276 8.53 -19.05 -15.56
CA THR A 276 7.10 -19.03 -15.18
C THR A 276 6.86 -18.47 -13.78
N LEU A 277 5.72 -17.78 -13.60
CA LEU A 277 5.37 -17.01 -12.39
C LEU A 277 6.36 -15.91 -11.95
N GLY A 278 7.45 -15.69 -12.71
CA GLY A 278 8.38 -14.56 -12.53
C GLY A 278 7.82 -13.17 -12.87
N ILE A 279 8.72 -12.22 -13.16
CA ILE A 279 8.39 -10.79 -13.31
C ILE A 279 7.32 -10.54 -14.38
N ASN A 280 6.31 -9.73 -14.07
CA ASN A 280 5.20 -9.36 -14.95
C ASN A 280 4.33 -10.53 -15.46
N CYS A 281 4.48 -11.73 -14.90
CA CYS A 281 3.62 -12.87 -15.21
C CYS A 281 2.26 -12.71 -14.53
N ARG A 282 1.18 -13.00 -15.25
CA ARG A 282 -0.21 -12.91 -14.76
C ARG A 282 -0.91 -14.25 -14.61
N HIS A 283 -0.18 -15.33 -14.86
CA HIS A 283 -0.69 -16.67 -14.62
C HIS A 283 -0.89 -16.90 -13.13
N MET A 284 -1.92 -17.65 -12.82
CA MET A 284 -2.29 -18.06 -11.47
C MET A 284 -2.34 -19.58 -11.46
N LEU A 285 -2.16 -20.15 -10.28
CA LEU A 285 -2.26 -21.59 -10.06
C LEU A 285 -3.54 -21.87 -9.28
N ILE A 286 -4.39 -22.74 -9.81
CA ILE A 286 -5.64 -23.18 -9.19
C ILE A 286 -5.40 -24.59 -8.64
N PRO A 287 -5.69 -24.89 -7.36
CA PRO A 287 -5.56 -26.24 -6.81
C PRO A 287 -6.27 -27.29 -7.66
N TYR A 288 -5.62 -28.44 -7.84
CA TYR A 288 -6.14 -29.53 -8.65
C TYR A 288 -5.97 -30.89 -7.96
N THR A 289 -7.06 -31.60 -7.78
CA THR A 289 -7.06 -32.99 -7.30
C THR A 289 -7.54 -33.89 -8.43
N GLU A 290 -6.69 -34.85 -8.82
CA GLU A 290 -7.01 -35.82 -9.86
C GLU A 290 -8.26 -36.65 -9.49
N GLY A 291 -9.15 -36.86 -10.45
CA GLY A 291 -10.42 -37.58 -10.24
C GLY A 291 -11.51 -36.76 -9.55
N VAL A 292 -11.19 -35.60 -8.98
CA VAL A 292 -12.16 -34.69 -8.34
C VAL A 292 -12.40 -33.45 -9.21
N ASN A 293 -11.32 -32.82 -9.67
CA ASN A 293 -11.40 -31.60 -10.47
C ASN A 293 -11.37 -31.90 -11.97
N THR A 294 -12.12 -31.12 -12.74
CA THR A 294 -12.06 -31.10 -14.21
C THR A 294 -11.39 -29.80 -14.67
N ASN A 295 -10.43 -29.91 -15.58
CA ASN A 295 -9.75 -28.75 -16.14
C ASN A 295 -10.60 -28.14 -17.26
N HIS A 296 -11.06 -26.91 -17.06
CA HIS A 296 -11.84 -26.14 -18.03
C HIS A 296 -11.05 -24.94 -18.61
N GLN A 297 -9.73 -24.90 -18.42
CA GLN A 297 -8.92 -23.82 -18.99
C GLN A 297 -8.92 -23.88 -20.52
N PRO A 298 -9.15 -22.75 -21.20
CA PRO A 298 -9.01 -22.69 -22.64
C PRO A 298 -7.58 -23.04 -23.06
N GLN A 299 -7.44 -23.75 -24.17
CA GLN A 299 -6.13 -24.05 -24.75
C GLN A 299 -5.82 -23.02 -25.83
N TYR A 300 -4.59 -22.56 -25.86
CA TYR A 300 -4.08 -21.63 -26.87
C TYR A 300 -2.86 -22.22 -27.54
N ASP A 301 -2.72 -21.97 -28.84
CA ASP A 301 -1.48 -22.30 -29.54
C ASP A 301 -0.30 -21.52 -28.90
N PRO A 302 0.77 -22.20 -28.45
CA PRO A 302 1.88 -21.55 -27.78
C PRO A 302 2.58 -20.49 -28.66
N GLU A 303 2.76 -20.77 -29.95
CA GLU A 303 3.43 -19.85 -30.87
C GLU A 303 2.61 -18.58 -31.11
N GLU A 304 1.30 -18.75 -31.30
CA GLU A 304 0.36 -17.63 -31.40
C GLU A 304 0.33 -16.81 -30.10
N ALA A 305 0.33 -17.47 -28.93
CA ALA A 305 0.35 -16.79 -27.64
C ALA A 305 1.62 -15.92 -27.46
N ILE A 306 2.78 -16.43 -27.89
CA ILE A 306 4.05 -15.69 -27.89
C ILE A 306 3.98 -14.48 -28.83
N LYS A 307 3.42 -14.65 -30.03
CA LYS A 307 3.23 -13.57 -31.00
C LYS A 307 2.28 -12.49 -30.46
N ASN A 308 1.19 -12.88 -29.83
CA ASN A 308 0.24 -11.97 -29.19
C ASN A 308 0.87 -11.21 -28.01
N GLY A 309 1.77 -11.84 -27.26
CA GLY A 309 2.58 -11.18 -26.23
C GLY A 309 3.36 -9.97 -26.78
N LYS A 310 3.93 -10.09 -27.99
CA LYS A 310 4.64 -8.99 -28.66
C LYS A 310 3.69 -7.82 -29.01
N LEU A 311 2.45 -8.12 -29.41
CA LEU A 311 1.43 -7.09 -29.70
C LEU A 311 1.03 -6.32 -28.43
N VAL A 312 0.88 -7.02 -27.31
CA VAL A 312 0.62 -6.38 -26.01
C VAL A 312 1.78 -5.45 -25.64
N GLN A 313 3.03 -5.87 -25.81
CA GLN A 313 4.19 -4.99 -25.53
C GLN A 313 4.21 -3.75 -26.42
N GLN A 314 3.83 -3.89 -27.69
CA GLN A 314 3.66 -2.77 -28.62
C GLN A 314 2.55 -1.81 -28.20
N GLN A 315 1.46 -2.31 -27.63
CA GLN A 315 0.43 -1.45 -27.01
C GLN A 315 1.01 -0.70 -25.80
N ARG A 316 1.72 -1.39 -24.90
CA ARG A 316 2.32 -0.75 -23.71
C ARG A 316 3.30 0.36 -24.08
N ALA A 317 4.05 0.21 -25.18
CA ALA A 317 4.91 1.26 -25.70
C ALA A 317 4.14 2.52 -26.14
N ARG A 318 3.00 2.35 -26.83
CA ARG A 318 2.13 3.45 -27.25
C ARG A 318 1.47 4.15 -26.07
N GLU A 319 1.01 3.40 -25.07
CA GLU A 319 0.45 3.95 -23.83
C GLU A 319 1.47 4.80 -23.06
N ARG A 320 2.72 4.32 -22.95
CA ARG A 320 3.82 5.12 -22.38
C ARG A 320 4.04 6.41 -23.16
N ALA A 321 4.08 6.34 -24.50
CA ALA A 321 4.23 7.54 -25.33
C ALA A 321 3.07 8.54 -25.15
N ILE A 322 1.85 8.08 -24.91
CA ILE A 322 0.71 8.95 -24.58
C ILE A 322 0.91 9.61 -23.21
N ARG A 323 1.32 8.84 -22.19
CA ARG A 323 1.61 9.37 -20.85
C ARG A 323 2.70 10.46 -20.91
N GLU A 324 3.77 10.22 -21.65
CA GLU A 324 4.84 11.20 -21.86
C GLU A 324 4.36 12.47 -22.58
N ALA A 325 3.48 12.35 -23.59
CA ALA A 325 2.87 13.54 -24.20
C ALA A 325 2.02 14.34 -23.21
N LYS A 326 1.29 13.68 -22.29
CA LYS A 326 0.51 14.37 -21.26
C LYS A 326 1.42 15.08 -20.25
N LYS A 327 2.54 14.47 -19.85
CA LYS A 327 3.54 15.14 -18.99
C LYS A 327 4.10 16.38 -19.66
N ARG A 328 4.48 16.27 -20.94
CA ARG A 328 4.97 17.41 -21.73
C ARG A 328 3.92 18.52 -21.83
N LEU A 329 2.65 18.17 -22.05
CA LEU A 329 1.56 19.14 -22.12
C LEU A 329 1.43 19.92 -20.80
N LYS A 330 1.42 19.21 -19.66
CA LYS A 330 1.37 19.84 -18.34
C LYS A 330 2.51 20.83 -18.14
N VAL A 331 3.73 20.46 -18.52
CA VAL A 331 4.90 21.32 -18.38
C VAL A 331 4.85 22.51 -19.33
N ALA A 332 4.32 22.34 -20.54
CA ALA A 332 4.11 23.45 -21.47
C ALA A 332 3.10 24.47 -20.93
N GLU A 333 2.02 24.00 -20.29
CA GLU A 333 1.05 24.84 -19.59
C GLU A 333 1.70 25.57 -18.41
N GLU A 334 2.51 24.89 -17.59
CA GLU A 334 3.25 25.52 -16.48
C GLU A 334 4.27 26.59 -16.95
N LEU A 335 4.81 26.43 -18.15
CA LEU A 335 5.75 27.39 -18.76
C LEU A 335 5.06 28.54 -19.52
N GLY A 336 3.73 28.50 -19.69
CA GLY A 336 2.99 29.46 -20.51
C GLY A 336 3.38 29.42 -22.00
N ASP A 337 3.88 28.27 -22.48
CA ASP A 337 4.30 28.11 -23.88
C ASP A 337 3.11 27.65 -24.74
N GLU A 338 2.29 28.61 -25.17
CA GLU A 338 1.09 28.36 -25.97
C GLU A 338 1.36 27.63 -27.29
N VAL A 339 2.53 27.86 -27.89
CA VAL A 339 2.94 27.15 -29.12
C VAL A 339 3.15 25.68 -28.81
N MET A 340 3.94 25.36 -27.78
CA MET A 340 4.18 23.98 -27.37
C MET A 340 2.92 23.29 -26.84
N VAL A 341 2.03 24.02 -26.16
CA VAL A 341 0.72 23.52 -25.73
C VAL A 341 -0.09 23.03 -26.93
N ASN A 342 -0.21 23.84 -27.98
CA ASN A 342 -0.96 23.50 -29.19
C ASN A 342 -0.32 22.35 -29.98
N GLN A 343 1.02 22.37 -30.12
CA GLN A 343 1.77 21.28 -30.75
C GLN A 343 1.58 19.96 -29.99
N THR A 344 1.68 20.00 -28.66
CA THR A 344 1.58 18.81 -27.82
C THR A 344 0.14 18.26 -27.76
N LYS A 345 -0.89 19.12 -27.76
CA LYS A 345 -2.29 18.70 -27.90
C LYS A 345 -2.52 17.96 -29.23
N THR A 346 -1.94 18.46 -30.32
CA THR A 346 -2.02 17.81 -31.64
C THR A 346 -1.31 16.46 -31.63
N LEU A 347 -0.09 16.40 -31.10
CA LEU A 347 0.68 15.17 -30.94
C LEU A 347 -0.05 14.12 -30.08
N LEU A 348 -0.66 14.56 -28.97
CA LEU A 348 -1.43 13.70 -28.06
C LEU A 348 -2.62 13.08 -28.78
N ARG A 349 -3.42 13.88 -29.50
CA ARG A 349 -4.55 13.39 -30.29
C ARG A 349 -4.10 12.38 -31.35
N ALA A 350 -2.99 12.66 -32.04
CA ALA A 350 -2.42 11.76 -33.04
C ALA A 350 -1.94 10.43 -32.42
N ARG A 351 -1.26 10.45 -31.27
CA ARG A 351 -0.82 9.25 -30.54
C ARG A 351 -2.00 8.40 -30.07
N GLN A 352 -3.04 9.05 -29.53
CA GLN A 352 -4.27 8.36 -29.11
C GLN A 352 -5.02 7.76 -30.30
N ALA A 353 -5.09 8.46 -31.43
CA ALA A 353 -5.68 7.93 -32.66
C ALA A 353 -4.90 6.71 -33.17
N LYS A 354 -3.57 6.79 -33.23
CA LYS A 354 -2.71 5.66 -33.62
C LYS A 354 -2.87 4.45 -32.68
N LEU A 355 -3.06 4.66 -31.37
CA LEU A 355 -3.33 3.58 -30.44
C LEU A 355 -4.71 2.94 -30.71
N ARG A 356 -5.76 3.75 -30.90
CA ARG A 356 -7.10 3.24 -31.23
C ARG A 356 -7.07 2.44 -32.53
N GLU A 357 -6.39 2.95 -33.55
CA GLU A 357 -6.26 2.27 -34.84
C GLU A 357 -5.48 0.96 -34.71
N PHE A 358 -4.36 0.97 -33.97
CA PHE A 358 -3.59 -0.25 -33.70
C PHE A 358 -4.42 -1.33 -32.99
N ILE A 359 -5.21 -0.95 -31.98
CA ILE A 359 -6.12 -1.86 -31.28
C ILE A 359 -7.19 -2.40 -32.25
N LYS A 360 -7.80 -1.50 -33.05
CA LYS A 360 -8.83 -1.87 -34.03
C LYS A 360 -8.29 -2.86 -35.06
N GLN A 361 -7.18 -2.54 -35.72
CA GLN A 361 -6.55 -3.40 -36.73
C GLN A 361 -6.13 -4.74 -36.14
N THR A 362 -5.56 -4.73 -34.92
CA THR A 362 -5.15 -5.97 -34.26
C THR A 362 -6.35 -6.87 -33.92
N ASN A 363 -7.52 -6.31 -33.64
CA ASN A 363 -8.70 -7.10 -33.29
C ASN A 363 -9.65 -7.37 -34.47
N ALA A 364 -9.39 -6.84 -35.67
CA ALA A 364 -10.35 -6.84 -36.80
C ALA A 364 -10.89 -8.24 -37.15
N ASP A 365 -10.00 -9.24 -37.21
CA ASP A 365 -10.35 -10.60 -37.62
C ASP A 365 -10.44 -11.57 -36.43
N ARG A 366 -10.59 -11.05 -35.20
CA ARG A 366 -10.53 -11.85 -33.98
C ARG A 366 -11.87 -11.85 -33.26
N LYS A 367 -12.38 -13.06 -32.97
CA LYS A 367 -13.59 -13.26 -32.17
C LYS A 367 -13.42 -12.79 -30.71
N VAL A 368 -12.21 -12.96 -30.16
CA VAL A 368 -11.85 -12.49 -28.81
C VAL A 368 -10.79 -11.40 -28.93
N PRO A 369 -11.03 -10.18 -28.41
CA PRO A 369 -10.05 -9.10 -28.44
C PRO A 369 -8.76 -9.47 -27.71
N ILE A 370 -7.61 -9.28 -28.35
CA ILE A 370 -6.28 -9.46 -27.74
C ILE A 370 -5.85 -8.18 -27.04
N LEU A 371 -6.17 -7.03 -27.64
CA LEU A 371 -5.81 -5.71 -27.14
C LEU A 371 -7.06 -4.97 -26.69
N THR A 372 -7.01 -4.36 -25.51
CA THR A 372 -8.10 -3.54 -24.97
C THR A 372 -7.54 -2.20 -24.50
N ARG A 373 -8.26 -1.11 -24.76
CA ARG A 373 -7.80 0.22 -24.35
C ARG A 373 -8.02 0.42 -22.86
N ASP A 374 -6.95 0.73 -22.14
CA ASP A 374 -6.99 0.97 -20.70
C ASP A 374 -6.53 2.40 -20.41
N TYR A 375 -7.49 3.28 -20.13
CA TYR A 375 -7.23 4.70 -19.88
C TYR A 375 -6.46 4.95 -18.59
N SER A 376 -6.53 4.04 -17.61
CA SER A 376 -5.78 4.16 -16.35
C SER A 376 -4.28 4.19 -16.60
N ARG A 377 -3.80 3.40 -17.58
CA ARG A 377 -2.39 3.32 -17.97
C ARG A 377 -1.90 4.58 -18.67
N GLU A 378 -2.78 5.36 -19.28
CA GLU A 378 -2.41 6.64 -19.89
C GLU A 378 -2.50 7.81 -18.90
N LYS A 379 -3.01 7.61 -17.68
CA LYS A 379 -3.29 8.71 -16.74
C LYS A 379 -1.98 9.31 -16.19
N ILE A 380 -1.96 10.63 -16.06
CA ILE A 380 -0.97 11.37 -15.27
C ILE A 380 -1.71 12.03 -14.11
N ILE A 381 -1.05 12.15 -12.96
CA ILE A 381 -1.65 12.82 -11.80
C ILE A 381 -1.32 14.32 -11.89
N THR A 382 -2.33 15.16 -12.04
CA THR A 382 -2.19 16.62 -12.17
C THR A 382 -2.47 17.34 -10.85
N ARG A 383 -1.91 18.55 -10.69
CA ARG A 383 -2.17 19.43 -9.56
C ARG A 383 -3.67 19.66 -9.42
N GLY A 384 -4.22 19.51 -8.22
CA GLY A 384 -5.65 19.70 -7.97
C GLY A 384 -6.48 18.42 -7.96
N SER A 385 -5.93 17.26 -8.35
CA SER A 385 -6.28 16.11 -7.54
C SER A 385 -5.70 16.45 -6.17
N LYS A 386 -6.54 16.87 -5.23
CA LYS A 386 -6.34 16.35 -3.88
C LYS A 386 -5.98 14.89 -4.15
N PHE A 387 -4.85 14.42 -3.68
CA PHE A 387 -4.90 13.07 -3.16
C PHE A 387 -6.02 13.15 -2.08
N ARG A 388 -7.30 13.08 -2.49
CA ARG A 388 -8.08 11.91 -2.18
C ARG A 388 -7.25 10.82 -2.80
N THR A 389 -6.19 10.46 -2.09
CA THR A 389 -5.72 9.12 -1.99
C THR A 389 -7.03 8.29 -2.01
N ALA A 390 -6.99 7.09 -2.53
CA ALA A 390 -7.62 6.13 -1.66
C ALA A 390 -6.87 6.30 -0.31
N GLU A 391 -7.30 7.26 0.54
CA GLU A 391 -7.59 6.94 1.91
C GLU A 391 -8.36 5.68 1.62
N ARG A 392 -7.71 4.51 1.76
CA ARG A 392 -8.46 3.30 2.02
C ARG A 392 -9.42 3.86 3.04
N GLU A 393 -10.67 4.00 2.64
CA GLU A 393 -11.70 4.32 3.59
C GLU A 393 -11.58 3.10 4.49
N LEU A 394 -10.75 3.23 5.53
CA LEU A 394 -10.37 2.13 6.41
C LEU A 394 -11.66 1.55 6.95
N ILE A 395 -12.64 2.46 7.07
CA ILE A 395 -14.05 2.25 7.26
C ILE A 395 -14.81 2.62 5.98
N SER A 396 -15.44 1.67 5.29
CA SER A 396 -16.15 1.87 4.02
C SER A 396 -17.39 2.76 4.19
N GLU A 397 -17.81 3.49 3.15
CA GLU A 397 -19.06 4.27 3.16
C GLU A 397 -20.30 3.36 3.20
N LYS A 398 -21.13 3.48 4.25
CA LYS A 398 -22.44 2.80 4.38
C LYS A 398 -23.59 3.79 4.14
N SER A 399 -24.64 3.34 3.47
CA SER A 399 -25.79 4.19 3.05
C SER A 399 -26.66 4.70 4.21
N THR A 400 -26.59 4.06 5.38
CA THR A 400 -27.39 4.40 6.56
C THR A 400 -26.50 4.93 7.68
N ARG A 401 -26.84 6.11 8.22
CA ARG A 401 -26.14 6.73 9.35
C ARG A 401 -27.04 6.76 10.59
N ASN A 402 -26.51 6.33 11.73
CA ASN A 402 -27.18 6.38 13.03
C ASN A 402 -26.23 6.87 14.13
N GLU A 403 -26.68 6.84 15.37
CA GLU A 403 -25.91 7.28 16.55
C GLU A 403 -24.63 6.48 16.80
N PHE A 404 -24.53 5.26 16.26
CA PHE A 404 -23.37 4.38 16.34
C PHE A 404 -22.54 4.35 15.05
N SER A 405 -22.77 5.28 14.12
CA SER A 405 -21.94 5.35 12.93
C SER A 405 -20.55 5.89 13.24
N VAL A 406 -19.53 5.22 12.73
CA VAL A 406 -18.13 5.60 12.83
C VAL A 406 -17.88 6.91 12.10
N ASN A 407 -17.18 7.81 12.78
CA ASN A 407 -16.75 9.09 12.24
C ASN A 407 -15.54 8.90 11.32
N ARG A 408 -15.84 8.51 10.08
CA ARG A 408 -14.85 8.29 9.00
C ARG A 408 -13.92 9.47 8.77
N LYS A 409 -14.42 10.70 8.94
CA LYS A 409 -13.61 11.93 8.80
C LYS A 409 -12.47 12.03 9.81
N LEU A 410 -12.59 11.30 10.93
CA LEU A 410 -11.57 11.24 11.96
C LEU A 410 -10.75 9.95 11.83
N VAL A 411 -11.40 8.81 11.62
CA VAL A 411 -10.75 7.49 11.59
C VAL A 411 -9.91 7.26 10.33
N ASN A 412 -10.30 7.80 9.18
CA ASN A 412 -9.54 7.65 7.92
C ASN A 412 -8.35 8.63 7.81
N THR A 413 -7.89 9.21 8.92
CA THR A 413 -6.81 10.22 8.92
C THR A 413 -5.50 9.67 9.48
N ALA A 414 -4.37 10.22 9.04
CA ALA A 414 -3.05 9.92 9.64
C ALA A 414 -3.00 10.27 11.13
N GLU A 415 -3.77 11.27 11.56
CA GLU A 415 -3.88 11.66 12.97
C GLU A 415 -4.48 10.54 13.83
N PHE A 416 -5.39 9.72 13.29
CA PHE A 416 -5.93 8.57 14.02
C PHE A 416 -4.85 7.52 14.30
N HIS A 417 -4.00 7.18 13.33
CA HIS A 417 -2.87 6.26 13.54
C HIS A 417 -1.86 6.83 14.53
N LYS A 418 -1.55 8.13 14.43
CA LYS A 418 -0.61 8.81 15.32
C LYS A 418 -1.00 8.69 16.80
N ARG A 419 -2.30 8.64 17.13
CA ARG A 419 -2.75 8.43 18.52
C ARG A 419 -2.31 7.08 19.10
N PHE A 420 -2.17 6.04 18.27
CA PHE A 420 -1.63 4.75 18.72
C PHE A 420 -0.13 4.83 19.02
N ASN A 421 0.60 5.72 18.33
CA ASN A 421 2.02 5.96 18.59
C ASN A 421 2.28 6.59 19.96
N GLU A 422 1.30 7.29 20.53
CA GLU A 422 1.36 7.89 21.87
C GLU A 422 1.11 6.89 23.00
N LEU A 423 0.63 5.68 22.70
CA LEU A 423 0.31 4.67 23.72
C LEU A 423 1.60 4.10 24.37
N PRO A 424 1.65 3.95 25.70
CA PRO A 424 2.82 3.47 26.43
C PRO A 424 2.98 1.93 26.38
N VAL A 425 2.86 1.35 25.17
CA VAL A 425 3.08 -0.07 24.87
C VAL A 425 4.16 -0.22 23.80
N ARG A 426 4.63 -1.44 23.50
CA ARG A 426 5.69 -1.69 22.50
C ARG A 426 5.20 -1.39 21.07
N LYS A 427 6.12 -1.01 20.15
CA LYS A 427 5.79 -0.68 18.75
C LYS A 427 4.92 -1.77 18.09
N ALA A 428 5.31 -3.04 18.22
CA ALA A 428 4.54 -4.17 17.66
C ALA A 428 3.09 -4.24 18.18
N ALA A 429 2.89 -3.98 19.48
CA ALA A 429 1.56 -3.93 20.08
C ALA A 429 0.77 -2.68 19.63
N ARG A 430 1.41 -1.50 19.47
CA ARG A 430 0.76 -0.29 18.95
C ARG A 430 0.19 -0.53 17.55
N GLU A 431 0.99 -1.12 16.66
CA GLU A 431 0.55 -1.41 15.30
C GLU A 431 -0.59 -2.42 15.28
N SER A 432 -0.52 -3.47 16.12
CA SER A 432 -1.63 -4.41 16.22
C SER A 432 -2.91 -3.76 16.77
N LEU A 433 -2.81 -2.94 17.82
CA LEU A 433 -3.96 -2.23 18.37
C LEU A 433 -4.62 -1.33 17.32
N TYR A 434 -3.82 -0.62 16.52
CA TYR A 434 -4.31 0.19 15.41
C TYR A 434 -5.06 -0.66 14.37
N LYS A 435 -4.43 -1.75 13.88
CA LYS A 435 -5.02 -2.63 12.87
C LYS A 435 -6.33 -3.27 13.35
N GLN A 436 -6.35 -3.79 14.57
CA GLN A 436 -7.55 -4.39 15.13
C GLN A 436 -8.65 -3.34 15.38
N SER A 437 -8.29 -2.13 15.82
CA SER A 437 -9.24 -1.04 15.96
C SER A 437 -9.95 -0.71 14.66
N ILE A 438 -9.23 -0.66 13.54
CA ILE A 438 -9.84 -0.43 12.21
C ILE A 438 -10.81 -1.55 11.84
N LYS A 439 -10.43 -2.82 12.03
CA LYS A 439 -11.28 -3.97 11.72
C LYS A 439 -12.58 -3.94 12.54
N MET A 440 -12.47 -3.67 13.84
CA MET A 440 -13.62 -3.57 14.75
C MET A 440 -14.54 -2.43 14.37
N LEU A 441 -13.98 -1.25 14.09
CA LEU A 441 -14.76 -0.08 13.70
C LEU A 441 -15.50 -0.32 12.37
N GLU A 442 -14.87 -0.99 11.39
CA GLU A 442 -15.52 -1.28 10.11
C GLU A 442 -16.65 -2.29 10.27
N HIS A 443 -16.37 -3.35 11.02
CA HIS A 443 -17.32 -4.42 11.30
C HIS A 443 -18.54 -3.89 12.07
N ARG A 444 -18.31 -3.09 13.12
CA ARG A 444 -19.36 -2.59 14.02
C ARG A 444 -19.95 -1.24 13.63
N ASP A 445 -19.51 -0.63 12.53
CA ASP A 445 -20.06 0.65 12.08
C ASP A 445 -21.58 0.58 11.85
N GLY A 446 -22.29 1.44 12.58
CA GLY A 446 -23.75 1.51 12.56
C GLY A 446 -24.44 0.53 13.51
N THR A 447 -23.70 -0.19 14.36
CA THR A 447 -24.26 -1.18 15.31
C THR A 447 -23.97 -0.80 16.76
N ALA A 448 -24.84 -1.24 17.68
CA ALA A 448 -24.64 -1.08 19.13
C ALA A 448 -23.82 -2.23 19.75
N TYR A 449 -23.11 -3.01 18.94
CA TYR A 449 -22.38 -4.20 19.35
C TYR A 449 -20.89 -3.94 19.50
N GLU A 450 -20.23 -4.81 20.26
CA GLU A 450 -18.81 -4.70 20.57
C GLU A 450 -18.07 -5.96 20.16
N ASP A 451 -16.90 -5.77 19.57
CA ASP A 451 -15.89 -6.80 19.34
C ASP A 451 -14.84 -6.72 20.44
N ILE A 452 -14.22 -7.85 20.77
CA ILE A 452 -13.08 -7.90 21.67
C ILE A 452 -11.94 -8.73 21.09
N VAL A 453 -10.71 -8.28 21.31
CA VAL A 453 -9.49 -8.96 20.91
C VAL A 453 -8.47 -8.93 22.03
N ALA A 454 -7.73 -10.02 22.19
CA ALA A 454 -6.58 -10.12 23.05
C ALA A 454 -5.33 -10.26 22.19
N ILE A 455 -4.32 -9.44 22.47
CA ILE A 455 -3.03 -9.47 21.76
C ILE A 455 -1.87 -9.68 22.73
N ASP A 456 -0.80 -10.29 22.26
CA ASP A 456 0.44 -10.40 23.02
C ASP A 456 1.15 -9.03 23.11
N ALA A 457 1.43 -8.58 24.33
CA ALA A 457 1.99 -7.27 24.60
C ALA A 457 3.41 -7.07 24.05
N ARG A 458 4.13 -8.16 23.75
CA ARG A 458 5.51 -8.13 23.26
C ARG A 458 5.58 -8.09 21.74
N THR A 459 4.80 -8.95 21.09
CA THR A 459 4.85 -9.26 19.66
C THR A 459 3.72 -8.62 18.88
N GLY A 460 2.62 -8.23 19.54
CA GLY A 460 1.41 -7.75 18.88
C GLY A 460 0.60 -8.87 18.21
N LYS A 461 0.96 -10.14 18.38
CA LYS A 461 0.21 -11.26 17.80
C LYS A 461 -1.18 -11.34 18.43
N VAL A 462 -2.23 -11.49 17.61
CA VAL A 462 -3.59 -11.78 18.11
C VAL A 462 -3.60 -13.19 18.73
N ILE A 463 -4.07 -13.28 19.97
CA ILE A 463 -4.15 -14.52 20.75
C ILE A 463 -5.57 -15.09 20.65
N ALA A 464 -6.57 -14.23 20.85
CA ALA A 464 -7.99 -14.58 20.77
C ALA A 464 -8.79 -13.37 20.28
N LYS A 465 -9.90 -13.61 19.58
CA LYS A 465 -10.88 -12.57 19.23
C LYS A 465 -12.29 -13.14 19.38
N ASN A 466 -13.25 -12.29 19.72
CA ASN A 466 -14.66 -12.59 19.55
C ASN A 466 -15.33 -11.39 18.85
N ASP A 467 -15.76 -11.63 17.63
CA ASP A 467 -16.50 -10.70 16.77
C ASP A 467 -17.91 -11.21 16.43
N THR A 468 -18.35 -12.33 17.01
CA THR A 468 -19.68 -12.90 16.77
C THR A 468 -20.69 -12.54 17.86
N TYR A 469 -20.27 -11.78 18.87
CA TYR A 469 -21.12 -11.42 20.00
C TYR A 469 -22.11 -10.30 19.61
N GLU A 470 -23.42 -10.55 19.76
CA GLU A 470 -24.49 -9.61 19.35
C GLU A 470 -25.32 -9.09 20.54
N HIS A 471 -24.64 -8.84 21.67
CA HIS A 471 -25.26 -8.19 22.83
C HIS A 471 -24.94 -6.70 22.83
N ARG A 472 -25.96 -5.86 23.03
CA ARG A 472 -25.78 -4.39 23.04
C ARG A 472 -24.84 -3.98 24.16
N PHE A 473 -23.81 -3.21 23.82
CA PHE A 473 -22.84 -2.62 24.77
C PHE A 473 -22.16 -3.64 25.69
N GLN A 474 -21.95 -4.85 25.17
CA GLN A 474 -21.26 -5.91 25.87
C GLN A 474 -20.33 -6.62 24.91
N SER A 475 -19.15 -6.96 25.41
CA SER A 475 -18.19 -7.83 24.75
C SER A 475 -17.67 -8.86 25.74
N GLY A 476 -17.20 -9.98 25.22
CA GLY A 476 -16.66 -11.06 26.04
C GLY A 476 -16.03 -12.15 25.20
N PHE A 477 -15.06 -12.85 25.76
CA PHE A 477 -14.45 -14.01 25.12
C PHE A 477 -15.35 -15.24 25.27
N THR A 478 -15.25 -16.19 24.33
CA THR A 478 -15.87 -17.51 24.53
C THR A 478 -15.21 -18.24 25.70
N ASN A 479 -15.84 -19.28 26.22
CA ASN A 479 -15.24 -20.08 27.29
C ASN A 479 -13.88 -20.69 26.88
N ALA A 480 -13.74 -21.09 25.62
CA ALA A 480 -12.48 -21.62 25.08
C ALA A 480 -11.40 -20.54 25.02
N ASP A 481 -11.74 -19.35 24.51
CA ASP A 481 -10.83 -18.21 24.47
C ASP A 481 -10.42 -17.77 25.89
N ALA A 482 -11.36 -17.72 26.82
CA ALA A 482 -11.07 -17.37 28.22
C ALA A 482 -10.08 -18.37 28.86
N GLN A 483 -10.23 -19.68 28.59
CA GLN A 483 -9.28 -20.69 29.05
C GLN A 483 -7.90 -20.53 28.41
N LEU A 484 -7.85 -20.25 27.09
CA LEU A 484 -6.61 -19.96 26.37
C LEU A 484 -5.89 -18.75 26.97
N LEU A 485 -6.61 -17.65 27.23
CA LEU A 485 -6.03 -16.44 27.79
C LEU A 485 -5.51 -16.64 29.22
N ASN A 486 -6.22 -17.41 30.03
CA ASN A 486 -5.82 -17.69 31.42
C ASN A 486 -4.57 -18.59 31.51
N THR A 487 -4.32 -19.41 30.48
CA THR A 487 -3.15 -20.30 30.41
C THR A 487 -2.01 -19.73 29.55
N TYR A 488 -2.23 -18.56 28.93
CA TYR A 488 -1.24 -17.94 28.06
C TYR A 488 -0.01 -17.47 28.85
N PRO A 489 1.22 -17.89 28.48
CA PRO A 489 2.42 -17.57 29.26
C PRO A 489 2.91 -16.12 29.07
N GLY A 490 2.45 -15.43 28.03
CA GLY A 490 2.82 -14.05 27.73
C GLY A 490 1.95 -13.02 28.45
N ARG A 491 2.29 -11.74 28.30
CA ARG A 491 1.50 -10.61 28.81
C ARG A 491 0.47 -10.22 27.77
N ILE A 492 -0.78 -10.00 28.19
CA ILE A 492 -1.90 -9.74 27.27
C ILE A 492 -2.30 -8.26 27.31
N ILE A 493 -2.68 -7.71 26.17
CA ILE A 493 -3.42 -6.45 26.06
C ILE A 493 -4.80 -6.76 25.48
N LEU A 494 -5.85 -6.30 26.14
CA LEU A 494 -7.22 -6.38 25.64
C LEU A 494 -7.54 -5.13 24.81
N LEU A 495 -8.36 -5.28 23.78
CA LEU A 495 -8.91 -4.19 23.00
C LEU A 495 -10.36 -4.49 22.65
N HIS A 496 -11.25 -3.52 22.80
CA HIS A 496 -12.62 -3.57 22.31
C HIS A 496 -13.10 -2.20 21.83
N ASN A 497 -14.23 -2.16 21.09
CA ASN A 497 -14.85 -0.91 20.65
C ASN A 497 -16.00 -0.48 21.56
N HIS A 498 -16.18 0.83 21.73
CA HIS A 498 -17.37 1.42 22.33
C HIS A 498 -18.17 2.18 21.25
N PRO A 499 -19.35 1.68 20.84
CA PRO A 499 -20.20 2.34 19.84
C PRO A 499 -20.59 3.78 20.23
N GLY A 500 -20.86 4.02 21.52
CA GLY A 500 -21.13 5.36 22.05
C GLY A 500 -19.89 6.20 22.34
N SER A 501 -18.68 5.70 22.05
CA SER A 501 -17.40 6.36 22.31
C SER A 501 -17.17 6.78 23.77
N THR A 502 -17.85 6.10 24.70
CA THR A 502 -17.77 6.33 26.15
C THR A 502 -16.42 5.89 26.71
N ARG A 503 -16.08 6.36 27.91
CA ARG A 503 -14.90 5.87 28.64
C ARG A 503 -15.12 4.40 29.07
N PRO A 504 -14.05 3.64 29.35
CA PRO A 504 -14.17 2.31 29.94
C PRO A 504 -15.13 2.31 31.15
N SER A 505 -15.96 1.29 31.27
CA SER A 505 -16.80 1.02 32.42
C SER A 505 -16.01 0.32 33.53
N SER A 506 -16.63 0.12 34.69
CA SER A 506 -16.05 -0.70 35.75
C SER A 506 -15.85 -2.16 35.29
N ALA A 507 -16.76 -2.71 34.50
CA ALA A 507 -16.63 -4.06 33.94
C ALA A 507 -15.39 -4.19 33.03
N ASP A 508 -15.13 -3.17 32.21
CA ASP A 508 -13.95 -3.12 31.33
C ASP A 508 -12.65 -3.10 32.13
N LEU A 509 -12.62 -2.36 33.25
CA LEU A 509 -11.45 -2.34 34.13
C LEU A 509 -11.30 -3.61 34.96
N ILE A 510 -12.40 -4.26 35.33
CA ILE A 510 -12.37 -5.55 36.01
C ILE A 510 -11.86 -6.65 35.06
N SER A 511 -12.16 -6.54 33.75
CA SER A 511 -11.68 -7.50 32.75
C SER A 511 -10.14 -7.59 32.67
N LEU A 512 -9.42 -6.51 33.00
CA LEU A 512 -7.96 -6.51 33.17
C LEU A 512 -7.47 -7.63 34.10
N HIS A 513 -8.20 -7.82 35.20
CA HIS A 513 -7.82 -8.73 36.27
C HIS A 513 -8.18 -10.18 35.96
N LYS A 514 -9.22 -10.41 35.15
CA LYS A 514 -9.72 -11.76 34.84
C LYS A 514 -8.80 -12.58 33.93
N HIS A 515 -8.09 -11.92 33.00
CA HIS A 515 -7.34 -12.60 31.94
C HIS A 515 -5.83 -12.38 31.99
N ASN A 516 -5.29 -12.04 33.17
CA ASN A 516 -3.86 -11.69 33.33
C ASN A 516 -3.39 -10.61 32.33
N ALA A 517 -4.28 -9.70 31.94
CA ALA A 517 -3.97 -8.63 31.03
C ALA A 517 -3.21 -7.53 31.77
N VAL A 518 -2.20 -6.97 31.12
CA VAL A 518 -1.42 -5.83 31.65
C VAL A 518 -1.98 -4.48 31.23
N ALA A 519 -2.85 -4.47 30.20
CA ALA A 519 -3.55 -3.28 29.76
C ALA A 519 -4.86 -3.64 29.03
N THR A 520 -5.78 -2.67 28.98
CA THR A 520 -7.03 -2.74 28.22
C THR A 520 -7.18 -1.44 27.45
N ALA A 521 -7.51 -1.55 26.16
CA ALA A 521 -7.69 -0.46 25.23
C ALA A 521 -9.15 -0.40 24.78
N VAL A 522 -9.68 0.81 24.63
CA VAL A 522 -11.02 1.05 24.12
C VAL A 522 -10.94 2.02 22.96
N VAL A 523 -11.45 1.61 21.80
CA VAL A 523 -11.60 2.46 20.63
C VAL A 523 -13.05 2.94 20.48
N GLY A 524 -13.24 4.26 20.34
CA GLY A 524 -14.54 4.87 20.09
C GLY A 524 -14.85 5.00 18.60
N HIS A 525 -16.13 4.96 18.25
CA HIS A 525 -16.60 5.26 16.90
C HIS A 525 -16.32 6.72 16.48
N ASP A 526 -16.03 7.61 17.43
CA ASP A 526 -15.51 8.97 17.19
C ASP A 526 -14.00 9.03 16.90
N GLY A 527 -13.32 7.88 16.81
CA GLY A 527 -11.87 7.80 16.62
C GLY A 527 -11.06 8.08 17.90
N SER A 528 -11.70 8.14 19.07
CA SER A 528 -10.97 8.14 20.34
C SER A 528 -10.33 6.78 20.62
N ILE A 529 -9.16 6.79 21.26
CA ILE A 529 -8.50 5.59 21.78
C ILE A 529 -8.09 5.86 23.23
N ARG A 530 -8.42 4.95 24.13
CA ARG A 530 -8.11 5.05 25.56
C ARG A 530 -7.47 3.75 26.02
N LEU A 531 -6.31 3.82 26.65
CA LEU A 531 -5.60 2.67 27.21
C LEU A 531 -5.47 2.85 28.72
N VAL A 532 -5.91 1.84 29.47
CA VAL A 532 -5.66 1.73 30.90
C VAL A 532 -4.64 0.63 31.14
N LYS A 533 -3.63 0.92 31.95
CA LYS A 533 -2.48 0.04 32.20
C LYS A 533 -2.36 -0.25 33.70
N ASP A 534 -2.21 -1.52 34.05
CA ASP A 534 -1.95 -1.96 35.41
C ASP A 534 -0.89 -3.08 35.40
N ASP A 535 0.35 -2.70 35.09
CA ASP A 535 1.49 -3.63 34.93
C ASP A 535 1.78 -4.50 36.16
N TYR A 536 1.34 -4.06 37.33
CA TYR A 536 1.73 -4.63 38.61
C TYR A 536 0.53 -5.10 39.44
N ARG A 537 -0.70 -4.99 38.92
CA ARG A 537 -1.96 -5.28 39.64
C ARG A 537 -2.04 -4.53 40.98
N LEU A 538 -1.46 -3.34 41.03
CA LEU A 538 -1.28 -2.58 42.29
C LEU A 538 -2.55 -1.87 42.70
N VAL A 539 -3.44 -1.62 41.75
CA VAL A 539 -4.68 -0.92 42.00
C VAL A 539 -5.74 -1.98 42.18
N GLY A 540 -6.20 -2.20 43.42
CA GLY A 540 -7.41 -2.99 43.67
C GLY A 540 -8.65 -2.27 43.14
N ILE A 541 -8.77 -2.12 41.81
CA ILE A 541 -9.75 -1.29 41.12
C ILE A 541 -11.15 -1.71 41.53
N GLU A 542 -11.41 -3.01 41.60
CA GLU A 542 -12.70 -3.56 42.00
C GLU A 542 -13.07 -3.15 43.45
N ALA A 543 -12.16 -3.34 44.40
CA ALA A 543 -12.39 -2.98 45.80
C ALA A 543 -12.58 -1.45 45.98
N LYS A 544 -11.76 -0.65 45.28
CA LYS A 544 -11.88 0.82 45.30
C LYS A 544 -13.17 1.30 44.64
N TYR A 545 -13.56 0.69 43.52
CA TYR A 545 -14.80 1.01 42.83
C TYR A 545 -15.99 0.68 43.73
N LEU A 546 -16.02 -0.51 44.33
CA LEU A 546 -17.06 -0.91 45.27
C LEU A 546 -17.12 0.02 46.49
N LYS A 547 -15.97 0.47 47.01
CA LYS A 547 -15.93 1.46 48.10
C LYS A 547 -16.62 2.76 47.70
N TRP A 548 -16.22 3.36 46.57
CA TRP A 548 -16.80 4.63 46.11
C TRP A 548 -18.26 4.48 45.68
N TYR A 549 -18.59 3.40 44.98
CA TYR A 549 -19.96 3.10 44.56
C TYR A 549 -20.87 2.96 45.78
N ASN A 550 -20.47 2.22 46.82
CA ASN A 550 -21.24 2.11 48.05
C ASN A 550 -21.38 3.46 48.76
N TYR A 551 -20.32 4.29 48.80
CA TYR A 551 -20.39 5.63 49.36
C TYR A 551 -21.44 6.50 48.65
N TYR A 552 -21.39 6.60 47.33
CA TYR A 552 -22.38 7.38 46.56
C TYR A 552 -23.80 6.78 46.63
N ARG A 553 -23.90 5.45 46.57
CA ARG A 553 -25.19 4.74 46.53
C ARG A 553 -25.90 4.69 47.88
N LYS A 554 -25.16 4.43 48.97
CA LYS A 554 -25.71 4.20 50.31
C LYS A 554 -25.61 5.44 51.19
N ASP A 555 -24.48 6.13 51.18
CA ASP A 555 -24.22 7.24 52.11
C ASP A 555 -24.75 8.57 51.57
N LEU A 556 -24.74 8.76 50.23
CA LEU A 556 -25.30 9.93 49.55
C LEU A 556 -26.64 9.68 48.85
N ALA A 557 -27.17 8.45 48.94
CA ALA A 557 -28.47 8.02 48.39
C ALA A 557 -28.66 8.34 46.89
N GLU A 558 -27.58 8.38 46.11
CA GLU A 558 -27.65 8.64 44.68
C GLU A 558 -28.34 7.49 43.92
N THR A 559 -28.85 7.78 42.72
CA THR A 559 -29.33 6.74 41.80
C THR A 559 -28.18 5.82 41.40
N GLN A 560 -28.48 4.59 41.01
CA GLN A 560 -27.47 3.63 40.56
C GLN A 560 -26.56 4.23 39.48
N GLN A 561 -27.15 4.83 38.44
CA GLN A 561 -26.41 5.41 37.33
C GLN A 561 -25.46 6.55 37.76
N LEU A 562 -25.90 7.43 38.66
CA LEU A 562 -25.06 8.51 39.18
C LEU A 562 -23.92 7.98 40.06
N ALA A 563 -24.23 7.00 40.92
CA ALA A 563 -23.23 6.37 41.77
C ALA A 563 -22.14 5.66 40.96
N GLU A 564 -22.50 4.98 39.86
CA GLU A 564 -21.55 4.35 38.92
C GLU A 564 -20.64 5.41 38.26
N ILE A 565 -21.23 6.51 37.76
CA ILE A 565 -20.48 7.60 37.12
C ILE A 565 -19.52 8.28 38.12
N HIS A 566 -20.00 8.63 39.31
CA HIS A 566 -19.19 9.30 40.33
C HIS A 566 -18.10 8.39 40.88
N ALA A 567 -18.38 7.11 41.10
CA ALA A 567 -17.37 6.13 41.49
C ALA A 567 -16.29 6.00 40.41
N MET A 568 -16.69 5.89 39.13
CA MET A 568 -15.73 5.84 38.02
C MET A 568 -14.89 7.11 37.91
N ASN A 569 -15.47 8.29 38.15
CA ASN A 569 -14.71 9.54 38.17
C ASN A 569 -13.64 9.56 39.27
N GLN A 570 -13.86 8.92 40.42
CA GLN A 570 -12.81 8.79 41.44
C GLN A 570 -11.72 7.81 41.01
N ILE A 571 -12.10 6.66 40.43
CA ILE A 571 -11.13 5.70 39.87
C ILE A 571 -10.23 6.38 38.84
N TYR A 572 -10.78 7.23 37.99
CA TYR A 572 -10.03 7.94 36.96
C TYR A 572 -9.11 9.06 37.45
N LYS A 573 -9.22 9.48 38.72
CA LYS A 573 -8.22 10.37 39.34
C LYS A 573 -6.99 9.60 39.82
N GLU A 574 -7.14 8.30 40.06
CA GLU A 574 -6.11 7.45 40.66
C GLU A 574 -5.45 6.49 39.66
N VAL A 575 -6.10 6.21 38.53
CA VAL A 575 -5.61 5.30 37.49
C VAL A 575 -5.17 6.08 36.25
N PRO A 576 -3.93 5.92 35.77
CA PRO A 576 -3.48 6.59 34.56
C PRO A 576 -4.23 6.03 33.34
N ILE A 577 -4.97 6.91 32.66
CA ILE A 577 -5.57 6.65 31.35
C ILE A 577 -4.73 7.35 30.30
N TYR A 578 -4.24 6.59 29.33
CA TYR A 578 -3.48 7.09 28.20
C TYR A 578 -4.37 7.19 26.95
N GLY A 579 -4.06 8.13 26.06
CA GLY A 579 -4.83 8.36 24.82
C GLY A 579 -5.71 9.61 24.87
N THR A 580 -6.21 10.02 23.71
CA THR A 580 -6.75 11.36 23.47
C THR A 580 -8.14 11.28 22.81
N ARG A 581 -9.04 12.23 23.13
CA ARG A 581 -10.27 12.47 22.35
C ARG A 581 -9.95 13.42 21.19
N PHE A 582 -10.71 13.41 20.11
CA PHE A 582 -10.71 14.56 19.20
C PHE A 582 -11.34 15.74 19.94
N ASN A 583 -10.65 16.88 20.01
CA ASN A 583 -11.26 18.11 20.53
C ASN A 583 -12.46 18.45 19.63
N GLN A 584 -13.67 18.37 20.17
CA GLN A 584 -14.84 18.93 19.49
C GLN A 584 -14.80 20.46 19.64
N THR A 585 -13.90 21.12 18.92
CA THR A 585 -13.92 22.57 18.68
C THR A 585 -12.97 22.94 17.52
N ARG A 586 -13.50 22.90 16.29
CA ARG A 586 -13.71 24.06 15.40
C ARG A 586 -14.37 23.61 14.11
#